data_AF-A0A3M1IID7-F1
#
_entry.id   AF-A0A3M1IID7-F1
#
_cell.length_a   1.000
_cell.length_b   1.000
_cell.length_c   1.000
_cell.angle_alpha   90.00
_cell.angle_beta   90.00
_cell.angle_gamma   90.00
#
_symmetry.space_group_name_H-M   'P 1'
#
loop_
_entity.id
_entity.type
_entity.pdbx_description
1 polymer ?
#
loop_
_entity_poly.entity_id
_entity_poly.type
_entity_poly.pdbx_seq_one_letter_code
_entity_poly.pdbx_strand_id
1 'polypeptide(L)'
;EDVNVHNTSEVLFRLCANTDPQRDSIFTRGPADVLDHATTQVGVGTKLGIDATHKLPGEGFPRPWPPLIQMDPAVKARVDEWLRE
;
A
#
# COMPACT_ATOMS: atom_id res chain seq x y z
N GLU A 1 4.74 -10.37 1.66
CA GLU A 1 6.15 -10.58 2.06
C GLU A 1 7.08 -9.53 1.44
N ASP A 2 6.71 -8.90 0.32
CA ASP A 2 7.57 -7.96 -0.44
C ASP A 2 7.51 -6.48 0.00
N VAL A 3 6.97 -6.17 1.19
CA VAL A 3 6.81 -4.79 1.67
C VAL A 3 7.08 -4.73 3.17
N ASN A 4 7.93 -3.79 3.59
CA ASN A 4 8.10 -3.47 5.00
C ASN A 4 7.01 -2.49 5.44
N VAL A 5 6.06 -2.96 6.25
CA VAL A 5 4.94 -2.13 6.76
C VAL A 5 5.38 -1.01 7.69
N HIS A 6 6.59 -1.07 8.24
CA HIS A 6 7.18 0.00 9.05
C HIS A 6 7.94 1.03 8.21
N ASN A 7 8.08 0.82 6.88
CA ASN A 7 8.63 1.79 5.95
C ASN A 7 7.50 2.49 5.19
N THR A 8 7.19 3.73 5.58
CA THR A 8 6.09 4.50 5.00
C THR A 8 6.24 4.75 3.50
N SER A 9 7.47 4.89 2.99
CA SER A 9 7.73 5.08 1.57
C SER A 9 7.37 3.84 0.75
N GLU A 10 7.66 2.65 1.27
CA GLU A 10 7.29 1.39 0.61
C GLU A 10 5.77 1.17 0.63
N VAL A 11 5.13 1.44 1.76
CA VAL A 11 3.66 1.36 1.89
C VAL A 11 2.98 2.31 0.91
N LEU A 12 3.44 3.56 0.84
CA LEU A 12 2.89 4.56 -0.07
C LEU A 12 3.09 4.16 -1.53
N PHE A 13 4.25 3.61 -1.88
CA PHE A 13 4.50 3.10 -3.22
C PHE A 13 3.49 2.01 -3.61
N ARG A 14 3.20 1.05 -2.73
CA ARG A 14 2.18 0.01 -3.00
C ARG A 14 0.78 0.58 -3.10
N LEU A 15 0.44 1.48 -2.19
CA LEU A 15 -0.85 2.17 -2.22
C LEU A 15 -1.07 2.86 -3.56
N CYS A 16 -0.10 3.60 -4.08
CA CYS A 16 -0.25 4.35 -5.33
C CYS A 16 -0.08 3.51 -6.60
N ALA A 17 0.76 2.47 -6.58
CA ALA A 17 1.06 1.68 -7.77
C ALA A 17 0.07 0.53 -8.01
N ASN A 18 -0.54 0.01 -6.94
CA ASN A 18 -1.33 -1.22 -7.01
C ASN A 18 -2.85 -1.01 -6.89
N THR A 19 -3.29 0.22 -6.62
CA THR A 19 -4.70 0.51 -6.28
C THR A 19 -5.41 1.20 -7.43
N ASP A 20 -6.53 0.62 -7.85
CA ASP A 20 -7.61 1.35 -8.52
C ASP A 20 -8.56 1.89 -7.44
N PRO A 21 -8.72 3.22 -7.30
CA PRO A 21 -9.48 3.80 -6.19
C PRO A 21 -10.93 3.32 -6.08
N GLN A 22 -11.59 3.00 -7.21
CA GLN A 22 -12.98 2.58 -7.21
C GLN A 22 -13.12 1.08 -6.90
N ARG A 23 -12.27 0.24 -7.49
CA ARG A 23 -12.33 -1.21 -7.32
C ARG A 23 -11.82 -1.66 -5.95
N ASP A 24 -10.73 -1.04 -5.48
CA ASP A 24 -9.93 -1.57 -4.38
C ASP A 24 -10.16 -0.85 -3.04
N SER A 25 -11.20 -0.01 -2.97
CA SER A 25 -11.59 0.68 -1.74
C SER A 25 -12.90 0.13 -1.18
N ILE A 26 -12.92 -0.19 0.11
CA ILE A 26 -14.12 -0.62 0.83
C ILE A 26 -14.39 0.35 1.96
N PHE A 27 -15.63 0.86 2.00
CA PHE A 27 -16.12 1.69 3.09
C PHE A 27 -17.13 0.92 3.92
N THR A 28 -16.96 0.94 5.23
CA THR A 28 -17.92 0.36 6.18
C THR A 28 -18.18 1.34 7.32
N ARG A 29 -19.38 1.34 7.88
CA ARG A 29 -19.74 2.20 9.01
C ARG A 29 -19.94 1.36 10.26
N GLY A 30 -19.47 1.84 11.40
CA GLY A 30 -19.62 1.10 12.66
C GLY A 30 -19.03 1.84 13.86
N PRO A 31 -18.83 1.13 14.98
CA PRO A 31 -18.28 1.71 16.20
C PRO A 31 -16.92 2.38 15.96
N ALA A 32 -16.71 3.55 16.53
CA ALA A 32 -15.45 4.28 16.52
C ALA A 32 -15.10 4.72 17.94
N ASP A 33 -13.88 5.20 18.14
CA ASP A 33 -13.46 5.76 19.43
C ASP A 33 -14.34 6.98 19.76
N VAL A 34 -14.82 7.05 21.00
CA VAL A 34 -15.61 8.18 21.50
C VAL A 34 -14.77 9.47 21.61
N LEU A 35 -13.45 9.34 21.66
CA LEU A 35 -12.49 10.45 21.67
C LEU A 35 -12.09 10.91 20.25
N ASP A 36 -12.53 10.21 19.20
CA ASP A 36 -12.23 10.59 17.82
C ASP A 36 -13.15 11.71 17.33
N HIS A 37 -12.64 12.94 17.43
CA HIS A 37 -13.31 14.17 16.98
C HIS A 37 -13.47 14.28 15.46
N ALA A 38 -12.80 13.44 14.66
CA ALA A 38 -12.96 13.43 13.21
C ALA A 38 -14.24 12.69 12.78
N THR A 39 -14.86 11.93 13.69
CA THR A 39 -16.12 11.23 13.42
C THR A 39 -17.31 12.19 13.34
N THR A 40 -18.23 11.95 12.42
CA THR A 40 -19.46 12.76 12.26
C THR A 40 -20.47 12.57 13.40
N GLN A 41 -20.36 11.47 14.16
CA GLN A 41 -21.25 11.11 15.26
C GLN A 41 -20.43 10.45 16.36
N VAL A 42 -20.72 10.79 17.62
CA VAL A 42 -19.97 10.26 18.78
C VAL A 42 -20.04 8.74 18.80
N GLY A 43 -18.88 8.08 18.85
CA GLY A 43 -18.76 6.62 18.92
C GLY A 43 -19.12 5.89 17.62
N VAL A 44 -19.39 6.59 16.50
CA VAL A 44 -19.74 5.98 15.21
C VAL A 44 -18.97 6.65 14.07
N GLY A 45 -18.15 5.87 13.38
CA GLY A 45 -17.28 6.34 12.31
C GLY A 45 -17.30 5.43 11.08
N THR A 46 -16.71 5.94 9.99
CA THR A 46 -16.47 5.19 8.77
C THR A 46 -15.07 4.61 8.80
N LYS A 47 -14.92 3.35 8.40
CA LYS A 47 -13.64 2.67 8.18
C LYS A 47 -13.42 2.55 6.69
N LEU A 48 -12.21 2.86 6.26
CA LEU A 48 -11.74 2.68 4.90
C LEU A 48 -10.71 1.54 4.89
N GLY A 49 -11.00 0.50 4.13
CA GLY A 49 -10.01 -0.50 3.73
C GLY A 49 -9.55 -0.22 2.30
N ILE A 50 -8.24 -0.21 2.07
CA ILE A 50 -7.67 -0.11 0.72
C ILE A 50 -6.85 -1.36 0.48
N ASP A 51 -7.17 -2.09 -0.58
CA ASP A 51 -6.40 -3.24 -1.00
C ASP A 51 -5.27 -2.82 -1.95
N ALA A 52 -4.07 -2.67 -1.40
CA ALA A 52 -2.85 -2.32 -2.13
C ALA A 52 -2.03 -3.55 -2.59
N THR A 53 -2.61 -4.75 -2.61
CA THR A 53 -1.93 -5.97 -3.06
C THR A 53 -1.83 -6.06 -4.60
N HIS A 54 -0.93 -6.93 -5.09
CA HIS A 54 -0.88 -7.26 -6.52
C HIS A 54 -2.18 -7.93 -6.95
N LYS A 55 -2.75 -7.48 -8.07
CA LYS A 55 -4.04 -8.01 -8.52
C LYS A 55 -3.90 -9.30 -9.30
N LEU A 56 -4.76 -10.24 -8.95
CA LEU A 56 -4.91 -11.51 -9.62
C LEU A 56 -5.90 -11.37 -10.80
N PRO A 57 -5.81 -12.25 -11.82
CA PRO A 57 -6.75 -12.24 -12.94
C PRO A 57 -8.23 -12.34 -12.53
N GLY A 58 -8.52 -13.02 -11.40
CA GLY A 58 -9.87 -13.19 -10.87
C GLY A 58 -10.48 -11.93 -10.26
N GLU A 59 -9.68 -10.89 -9.99
CA GLU A 59 -10.13 -9.64 -9.36
C GLU A 59 -10.59 -8.60 -10.40
N GLY A 60 -10.80 -9.00 -11.66
CA GLY A 60 -11.17 -8.09 -12.74
C GLY A 60 -10.00 -7.28 -13.29
N PHE A 61 -8.76 -7.73 -13.05
CA PHE A 61 -7.56 -7.16 -13.66
C PHE A 61 -7.05 -8.08 -14.79
N PRO A 62 -7.40 -7.80 -16.06
CA PRO A 62 -7.16 -8.74 -17.16
C PRO A 62 -5.70 -8.76 -17.68
N ARG A 63 -4.86 -7.83 -17.22
CA ARG A 63 -3.47 -7.71 -17.67
C ARG A 63 -2.54 -8.49 -16.72
N PRO A 64 -1.40 -9.00 -17.21
CA PRO A 64 -0.36 -9.50 -16.32
C PRO A 64 0.10 -8.41 -15.36
N TRP A 65 0.28 -8.77 -14.09
CA TRP A 65 0.83 -7.84 -13.11
C TRP A 65 2.33 -7.63 -13.40
N PRO A 66 2.82 -6.38 -13.49
CA PRO A 66 4.22 -6.13 -13.80
C PRO A 66 5.13 -6.56 -12.64
N PRO A 67 6.33 -7.08 -12.91
CA PRO A 67 7.30 -7.35 -11.86
C PRO A 67 7.82 -6.05 -11.25
N LEU A 68 8.27 -6.11 -9.99
CA LEU A 68 8.92 -4.98 -9.35
C LEU A 68 10.29 -4.73 -9.99
N ILE A 69 10.57 -3.46 -10.29
CA ILE A 69 11.91 -3.06 -10.74
C ILE A 69 12.88 -3.23 -9.56
N GLN A 70 13.94 -4.00 -9.77
CA GLN A 70 15.01 -4.21 -8.80
C GLN A 70 16.33 -3.70 -9.39
N MET A 71 17.17 -3.11 -8.54
CA MET A 71 18.53 -2.77 -8.93
C MET A 71 19.36 -4.05 -9.12
N ASP A 72 20.25 -4.04 -10.11
CA ASP A 72 21.24 -5.10 -10.27
C ASP A 72 22.09 -5.22 -8.99
N PRO A 73 22.21 -6.41 -8.39
CA PRO A 73 22.93 -6.59 -7.12
C PRO A 73 24.41 -6.17 -7.18
N ALA A 74 25.09 -6.40 -8.32
CA ALA A 74 26.50 -6.04 -8.48
C ALA A 74 26.68 -4.52 -8.60
N VAL A 75 25.75 -3.84 -9.29
CA VAL A 75 25.76 -2.37 -9.36
C VAL A 75 25.50 -1.78 -7.98
N LYS A 76 24.50 -2.28 -7.24
CA LYS A 76 24.18 -1.80 -5.90
C LYS A 76 25.38 -1.95 -4.95
N ALA A 77 26.01 -3.14 -4.92
CA ALA A 77 27.17 -3.39 -4.08
C ALA A 77 28.33 -2.42 -4.38
N ARG A 78 28.61 -2.16 -5.66
CA ARG A 78 29.66 -1.23 -6.08
C ARG A 78 29.38 0.21 -5.64
N VAL A 79 28.13 0.67 -5.72
CA VAL A 79 27.76 2.02 -5.24
C VAL A 79 27.82 2.11 -3.72
N ASP A 80 27.37 1.06 -3.02
CA ASP A 80 27.43 0.98 -1.56
C ASP A 80 28.88 1.01 -1.04
N GLU A 81 29.87 0.51 -1.80
CA GLU A 81 31.30 0.67 -1.49
C GLU A 81 31.74 2.13 -1.61
N TRP A 82 31.39 2.83 -2.70
CA TRP A 82 31.76 4.25 -2.90
C TRP A 82 31.15 5.18 -1.86
N LEU A 83 29.95 4.88 -1.36
CA LEU A 83 29.26 5.70 -0.35
C LEU A 83 29.75 5.47 1.08
N ARG A 84 30.60 4.45 1.31
CA ARG A 84 31.17 4.14 2.63
C ARG A 84 32.51 4.83 2.91
N GLU A 85 33.16 5.35 1.88
CA GLU A 85 34.35 6.22 1.98
C GLU A 85 33.95 7.68 2.25
#